data_AF-E5WV88-F1
#
_entry.id   AF-E5WV88-F1
#
_cell.length_a   1.000
_cell.length_b   1.000
_cell.length_c   1.000
_cell.angle_alpha   90.00
_cell.angle_beta   90.00
_cell.angle_gamma   90.00
#
_symmetry.space_group_name_H-M   'P 1'
#
loop_
_entity.id
_entity.type
_entity.pdbx_description
1 polymer ?
#
loop_
_entity_poly.entity_id
_entity_poly.type
_entity_poly.pdbx_seq_one_letter_code
_entity_poly.pdbx_strand_id
1 'polypeptide(L)'
;MNLKKIFLVIAGLGILLNSSAQTSKRYTVAKPGTLVEMLTEEEANEITHLVLQGKLNAIDFRHLRDEFKKLQILDISNASISMYAGKNGTHPDRFYVYPANCIPSYAFCKQINDSVFAGKTSLTQVILSDKVKNIEDGAFKGCTNLKICQIRKKTPPNLLPGALADSVTAVFVPLGSSDAYRNGKRWETFAFIEGEPVGVTVQIAAMGSLASELIHAGIQPKDVNFLTVEGKMDEADFTLIRNYMPNLVSVDLFRCNATVIPDYTFTQKKYLLNIKLPHGLKSIGQRAFSGCGRLCGTLVLPSGVTAIEYGAFMGCDNLRHVLATGNKITTLGDNLFGNDKDKLIYRD
;
A
#
# COMPACT_ATOMS: atom_id res chain seq x y z
N MET A 1 -14.77 -10.57 42.06
CA MET A 1 -15.13 -10.83 40.65
C MET A 1 -14.72 -9.61 39.83
N ASN A 2 -13.55 -9.66 39.18
CA ASN A 2 -13.19 -8.91 37.98
C ASN A 2 -11.74 -9.24 37.63
N LEU A 3 -11.58 -10.27 36.78
CA LEU A 3 -10.30 -10.63 36.17
C LEU A 3 -9.89 -9.52 35.21
N LYS A 4 -8.79 -8.84 35.50
CA LYS A 4 -8.03 -8.07 34.50
C LYS A 4 -7.50 -9.07 33.47
N LYS A 5 -8.06 -9.03 32.24
CA LYS A 5 -7.49 -9.75 31.10
C LYS A 5 -6.14 -9.12 30.75
N ILE A 6 -5.08 -9.84 31.08
CA ILE A 6 -3.71 -9.59 30.63
C ILE A 6 -3.68 -9.98 29.14
N PHE A 7 -3.57 -8.99 28.26
CA PHE A 7 -3.27 -9.24 26.85
C PHE A 7 -1.79 -9.58 26.72
N LEU A 8 -1.51 -10.81 26.33
CA LEU A 8 -0.19 -11.31 25.96
C LEU A 8 0.22 -10.61 24.65
N VAL A 9 1.28 -9.80 24.69
CA VAL A 9 1.89 -9.19 23.50
C VAL A 9 2.63 -10.29 22.74
N ILE A 10 2.05 -10.76 21.64
CA ILE A 10 2.80 -11.47 20.61
C ILE A 10 3.34 -10.39 19.67
N ALA A 11 4.65 -10.24 19.63
CA ALA A 11 5.32 -9.41 18.63
C ALA A 11 5.07 -10.00 17.24
N GLY A 12 4.18 -9.36 16.47
CA GLY A 12 3.87 -9.73 15.09
C GLY A 12 2.56 -9.09 14.61
N LEU A 13 2.68 -8.07 13.76
CA LEU A 13 1.62 -7.37 13.00
C LEU A 13 0.39 -6.89 13.79
N GLY A 14 0.44 -5.63 14.21
CA GLY A 14 -0.75 -4.85 14.58
C GLY A 14 -1.05 -3.78 13.53
N ILE A 15 -1.61 -4.16 12.38
CA ILE A 15 -2.43 -3.21 11.64
C ILE A 15 -3.76 -3.19 12.38
N LEU A 16 -3.96 -2.23 13.29
CA LEU A 16 -5.26 -1.99 13.92
C LEU A 16 -6.21 -1.48 12.82
N LEU A 17 -6.93 -2.41 12.20
CA LEU A 17 -7.96 -2.15 11.20
C LEU A 17 -9.24 -1.64 11.88
N ASN A 18 -9.89 -0.72 11.19
CA ASN A 18 -11.25 -0.27 11.45
C ASN A 18 -12.24 -1.46 11.50
N SER A 19 -13.33 -1.26 12.25
CA SER A 19 -14.32 -2.20 12.78
C SER A 19 -15.12 -3.07 11.79
N SER A 20 -14.47 -3.83 10.91
CA SER A 20 -15.02 -5.07 10.35
C SER A 20 -14.26 -6.24 10.97
N ALA A 21 -14.97 -7.24 11.53
CA ALA A 21 -14.33 -8.38 12.16
C ALA A 21 -13.32 -9.05 11.20
N GLN A 22 -12.04 -8.97 11.56
CA GLN A 22 -10.95 -9.53 10.76
C GLN A 22 -10.99 -11.07 10.82
N THR A 23 -11.40 -11.71 9.73
CA THR A 23 -11.33 -13.18 9.62
C THR A 23 -9.93 -13.61 9.19
N SER A 24 -9.12 -14.07 10.16
CA SER A 24 -7.76 -14.59 9.95
C SER A 24 -7.75 -16.12 9.94
N LYS A 25 -7.10 -16.72 8.93
CA LYS A 25 -6.95 -18.18 8.81
C LYS A 25 -5.51 -18.55 8.42
N ARG A 26 -5.07 -19.71 8.89
CA ARG A 26 -3.80 -20.33 8.54
C ARG A 26 -4.05 -21.74 8.03
N TYR A 27 -3.49 -22.09 6.87
CA TYR A 27 -3.58 -23.42 6.30
C TYR A 27 -2.22 -23.95 5.86
N THR A 28 -2.06 -25.27 5.99
CA THR A 28 -0.92 -26.00 5.43
C THR A 28 -1.41 -26.81 4.24
N VAL A 29 -1.01 -26.40 3.04
CA VAL A 29 -1.36 -27.08 1.79
C VAL A 29 -0.36 -28.21 1.58
N ALA A 30 -0.76 -29.43 1.91
CA ALA A 30 0.11 -30.60 1.84
C ALA A 30 0.44 -31.01 0.39
N LYS A 31 -0.56 -30.91 -0.49
CA LYS A 31 -0.47 -31.23 -1.92
C LYS A 31 -0.80 -29.99 -2.75
N PRO A 32 0.02 -29.63 -3.76
CA PRO A 32 -0.24 -28.43 -4.56
C PRO A 32 -1.54 -28.57 -5.36
N GLY A 33 -2.32 -27.50 -5.40
CA GLY A 33 -3.61 -27.41 -6.10
C GLY A 33 -4.83 -27.81 -5.27
N THR A 34 -4.65 -28.18 -4.00
CA THR A 34 -5.75 -28.67 -3.14
C THR A 34 -6.29 -27.62 -2.18
N LEU A 35 -5.89 -26.34 -2.27
CA LEU A 35 -6.43 -25.30 -1.38
C LEU A 35 -7.96 -25.22 -1.48
N VAL A 36 -8.52 -25.37 -2.69
CA VAL A 36 -9.97 -25.36 -2.94
C VAL A 36 -10.73 -26.47 -2.20
N GLU A 37 -10.06 -27.56 -1.84
CA GLU A 37 -10.67 -28.70 -1.14
C GLU A 37 -10.68 -28.49 0.38
N MET A 38 -9.98 -27.48 0.90
CA MET A 38 -9.77 -27.28 2.33
C MET A 38 -10.87 -26.44 3.01
N LEU A 39 -11.74 -25.79 2.24
CA LEU A 39 -12.76 -24.87 2.73
C LEU A 39 -13.89 -24.73 1.71
N THR A 40 -15.09 -24.36 2.18
CA THR A 40 -16.20 -24.04 1.29
C THR A 40 -15.97 -22.67 0.63
N GLU A 41 -16.66 -22.40 -0.48
CA GLU A 41 -16.59 -21.08 -1.14
C GLU A 41 -17.06 -19.95 -0.22
N GLU A 42 -18.11 -20.18 0.56
CA GLU A 42 -18.64 -19.22 1.54
C GLU A 42 -17.59 -18.88 2.60
N GLU A 43 -16.93 -19.90 3.16
CA GLU A 43 -15.84 -19.70 4.13
C GLU A 43 -14.67 -18.94 3.49
N ALA A 44 -14.29 -19.29 2.26
CA ALA A 44 -13.18 -18.66 1.54
C ALA A 44 -13.43 -17.16 1.36
N ASN A 45 -14.66 -16.81 0.97
CA ASN A 45 -15.02 -15.45 0.63
C ASN A 45 -15.11 -14.50 1.84
N GLU A 46 -15.20 -15.05 3.06
CA GLU A 46 -15.16 -14.28 4.30
C GLU A 46 -13.74 -14.03 4.84
N ILE A 47 -12.73 -14.74 4.34
CA ILE A 47 -11.34 -14.59 4.80
C ILE A 47 -10.76 -13.25 4.34
N THR A 48 -10.23 -12.49 5.30
CA THR A 48 -9.53 -11.22 5.04
C THR A 48 -8.01 -11.38 5.15
N HIS A 49 -7.53 -12.28 6.03
CA HIS A 49 -6.12 -12.52 6.26
C HIS A 49 -5.84 -14.00 6.15
N LEU A 50 -4.98 -14.38 5.21
CA LEU A 50 -4.67 -15.76 4.90
C LEU A 50 -3.17 -16.00 4.98
N VAL A 51 -2.78 -16.95 5.82
CA VAL A 51 -1.41 -17.47 5.88
C VAL A 51 -1.39 -18.87 5.29
N LEU A 52 -0.65 -19.07 4.22
CA LEU A 52 -0.47 -20.38 3.60
C LEU A 52 0.95 -20.89 3.78
N GLN A 53 1.05 -22.18 4.07
CA GLN A 53 2.31 -22.91 4.18
C GLN A 53 2.24 -24.18 3.34
N GLY A 54 3.39 -24.84 3.13
CA GLY A 54 3.46 -26.09 2.38
C GLY A 54 3.73 -25.87 0.88
N LYS A 55 2.97 -26.55 0.02
CA LYS A 55 3.17 -26.59 -1.44
C LYS A 55 1.95 -26.01 -2.14
N LEU A 56 2.13 -24.87 -2.79
CA LEU A 56 1.13 -24.23 -3.66
C LEU A 56 1.46 -24.48 -5.13
N ASN A 57 0.51 -24.31 -6.04
CA ASN A 57 0.75 -24.17 -7.48
C ASN A 57 -0.24 -23.19 -8.12
N ALA A 58 -0.21 -23.06 -9.44
CA ALA A 58 -1.06 -22.11 -10.16
C ALA A 58 -2.57 -22.38 -10.03
N ILE A 59 -3.01 -23.59 -9.66
CA ILE A 59 -4.42 -23.88 -9.36
C ILE A 59 -4.82 -23.17 -8.06
N ASP A 60 -3.98 -23.24 -7.03
CA ASP A 60 -4.22 -22.54 -5.76
C ASP A 60 -4.26 -21.02 -5.98
N PHE A 61 -3.35 -20.47 -6.78
CA PHE A 61 -3.37 -19.03 -7.13
C PHE A 61 -4.63 -18.65 -7.92
N ARG A 62 -5.12 -19.50 -8.83
CA ARG A 62 -6.39 -19.25 -9.51
C ARG A 62 -7.53 -19.19 -8.49
N HIS A 63 -7.55 -20.09 -7.51
CA HIS A 63 -8.57 -20.09 -6.47
C HIS A 63 -8.48 -18.84 -5.57
N LEU A 64 -7.28 -18.44 -5.17
CA LEU A 64 -7.05 -17.20 -4.42
C LEU A 64 -7.51 -15.95 -5.18
N ARG A 65 -7.37 -15.95 -6.51
CA ARG A 65 -7.78 -14.85 -7.38
C ARG A 65 -9.29 -14.79 -7.54
N ASP A 66 -9.89 -15.92 -7.91
CA ASP A 66 -11.26 -16.01 -8.39
C ASP A 66 -12.24 -16.01 -7.24
N GLU A 67 -11.90 -16.65 -6.12
CA GLU A 67 -12.66 -16.67 -4.88
C GLU A 67 -12.02 -15.68 -3.87
N PHE A 68 -12.07 -15.98 -2.57
CA PHE A 68 -11.48 -15.15 -1.51
C PHE A 68 -11.83 -13.66 -1.65
N LYS A 69 -13.11 -13.33 -1.88
CA LYS A 69 -13.51 -11.96 -2.29
C LYS A 69 -13.02 -10.87 -1.34
N LYS A 70 -13.00 -11.13 -0.04
CA LYS A 70 -12.57 -10.17 1.00
C LYS A 70 -11.09 -10.25 1.36
N LEU A 71 -10.28 -11.06 0.68
CA LEU A 71 -8.86 -11.25 1.01
C LEU A 71 -8.05 -9.97 0.83
N GLN A 72 -7.52 -9.47 1.94
CA GLN A 72 -6.71 -8.27 2.04
C GLN A 72 -5.23 -8.59 2.20
N ILE A 73 -4.89 -9.54 3.08
CA ILE A 73 -3.51 -9.92 3.36
C ILE A 73 -3.28 -11.38 3.01
N LEU A 74 -2.33 -11.62 2.12
CA LEU A 74 -1.85 -12.95 1.77
C LEU A 74 -0.40 -13.14 2.19
N ASP A 75 -0.17 -14.03 3.16
CA ASP A 75 1.17 -14.45 3.56
C ASP A 75 1.49 -15.85 3.01
N ILE A 76 2.38 -15.90 2.02
CA ILE A 76 2.94 -17.12 1.44
C ILE A 76 4.45 -17.23 1.70
N SER A 77 4.96 -16.52 2.71
CA SER A 77 6.40 -16.47 3.03
C SER A 77 7.00 -17.83 3.38
N ASN A 78 6.17 -18.70 3.96
CA ASN A 78 6.52 -20.06 4.38
C ASN A 78 6.02 -21.14 3.40
N ALA A 79 5.47 -20.75 2.26
CA ALA A 79 5.05 -21.67 1.22
C ALA A 79 6.14 -21.84 0.15
N SER A 80 6.09 -22.96 -0.57
CA SER A 80 6.83 -23.21 -1.80
C SER A 80 5.87 -23.32 -2.97
N ILE A 81 6.27 -22.86 -4.15
CA ILE A 81 5.43 -22.92 -5.35
C ILE A 81 5.95 -24.07 -6.22
N SER A 82 5.15 -25.12 -6.36
CA SER A 82 5.43 -26.28 -7.19
C SER A 82 5.11 -25.98 -8.66
N MET A 83 5.85 -26.63 -9.56
CA MET A 83 5.55 -26.58 -10.98
C MET A 83 4.13 -27.12 -11.25
N TYR A 84 3.43 -26.50 -12.20
CA TYR A 84 2.18 -27.01 -12.73
C TYR A 84 2.17 -26.85 -14.24
N ALA A 85 1.63 -27.82 -14.97
CA ALA A 85 1.43 -27.74 -16.40
C ALA A 85 -0.01 -28.14 -16.72
N GLY A 86 -0.78 -27.23 -17.30
CA GLY A 86 -2.18 -27.50 -17.59
C GLY A 86 -3.01 -26.25 -17.84
N LYS A 87 -4.31 -26.46 -18.04
CA LYS A 87 -5.29 -25.41 -18.35
C LYS A 87 -5.93 -24.78 -17.10
N ASN A 88 -5.75 -25.39 -15.93
CA ASN A 88 -6.45 -24.98 -14.71
C ASN A 88 -5.67 -23.97 -13.85
N GLY A 89 -4.63 -23.35 -14.42
CA GLY A 89 -3.85 -22.31 -13.74
C GLY A 89 -4.41 -20.91 -14.00
N THR A 90 -3.62 -19.89 -13.72
CA THR A 90 -4.04 -18.48 -13.76
C THR A 90 -4.02 -17.86 -15.16
N HIS A 91 -3.31 -18.45 -16.12
CA HIS A 91 -3.22 -17.97 -17.49
C HIS A 91 -4.60 -18.06 -18.21
N PRO A 92 -5.01 -17.02 -18.97
CA PRO A 92 -6.24 -17.04 -19.78
C PRO A 92 -6.32 -18.26 -20.71
N ASP A 93 -7.32 -19.11 -20.48
CA ASP A 93 -7.90 -20.19 -21.30
C ASP A 93 -6.99 -20.99 -22.25
N ARG A 94 -5.73 -21.20 -21.86
CA ARG A 94 -4.78 -22.04 -22.61
C ARG A 94 -3.98 -22.94 -21.70
N PHE A 95 -3.47 -24.03 -22.27
CA PHE A 95 -2.45 -24.82 -21.62
C PHE A 95 -1.21 -23.95 -21.38
N TYR A 96 -0.71 -23.96 -20.15
CA TYR A 96 0.46 -23.17 -19.78
C TYR A 96 1.32 -23.95 -18.79
N VAL A 97 2.63 -23.70 -18.85
CA VAL A 97 3.62 -24.29 -17.93
C VAL A 97 4.02 -23.22 -16.94
N TYR A 98 3.70 -23.46 -15.67
CA TYR A 98 4.00 -22.58 -14.55
C TYR A 98 5.24 -23.14 -13.84
N PRO A 99 6.40 -22.46 -13.93
CA PRO A 99 7.64 -22.95 -13.32
C PRO A 99 7.57 -22.95 -11.79
N ALA A 100 8.34 -23.84 -11.16
CA ALA A 100 8.44 -23.88 -9.70
C ALA A 100 9.10 -22.61 -9.15
N ASN A 101 8.62 -22.15 -8.00
CA ASN A 101 9.05 -20.94 -7.29
C ASN A 101 8.84 -19.62 -8.06
N CYS A 102 7.88 -19.59 -8.99
CA CYS A 102 7.46 -18.36 -9.67
C CYS A 102 6.05 -17.98 -9.19
N ILE A 103 5.83 -16.70 -8.85
CA ILE A 103 4.45 -16.19 -8.72
C ILE A 103 3.82 -16.27 -10.11
N PRO A 104 2.71 -17.03 -10.30
CA PRO A 104 2.18 -17.33 -11.63
C PRO A 104 1.83 -16.10 -12.46
N SER A 105 1.90 -16.22 -13.78
CA SER A 105 1.41 -15.19 -14.70
C SER A 105 -0.08 -14.94 -14.44
N TYR A 106 -0.51 -13.69 -14.34
CA TYR A 106 -1.90 -13.32 -14.01
C TYR A 106 -2.41 -13.88 -12.67
N ALA A 107 -1.50 -14.10 -11.70
CA ALA A 107 -1.80 -14.68 -10.39
C ALA A 107 -3.01 -14.04 -9.70
N PHE A 108 -3.16 -12.72 -9.78
CA PHE A 108 -4.22 -11.96 -9.12
C PHE A 108 -4.96 -11.02 -10.07
N CYS A 109 -4.97 -11.33 -11.37
CA CYS A 109 -5.78 -10.58 -12.32
C CYS A 109 -6.36 -11.45 -13.43
N LYS A 110 -7.47 -10.98 -14.01
CA LYS A 110 -8.06 -11.53 -15.23
C LYS A 110 -7.91 -10.51 -16.35
N GLN A 111 -7.37 -10.96 -17.47
CA GLN A 111 -7.34 -10.14 -18.68
C GLN A 111 -8.76 -10.12 -19.27
N ILE A 112 -9.33 -8.92 -19.42
CA ILE A 112 -10.63 -8.73 -20.09
C ILE A 112 -10.40 -8.51 -21.59
N ASN A 113 -9.41 -7.69 -21.93
CA ASN A 113 -8.91 -7.46 -23.30
C ASN A 113 -7.44 -7.02 -23.23
N ASP A 114 -6.84 -6.64 -24.36
CA ASP A 114 -5.41 -6.28 -24.45
C ASP A 114 -4.97 -5.16 -23.49
N SER A 115 -5.88 -4.25 -23.12
CA SER A 115 -5.57 -3.08 -22.29
C SER A 115 -6.24 -3.10 -20.90
N VAL A 116 -7.30 -3.89 -20.72
CA VAL A 116 -8.13 -3.88 -19.49
C VAL A 116 -7.94 -5.17 -18.71
N PHE A 117 -7.59 -5.00 -17.43
CA PHE A 117 -7.34 -6.09 -16.48
C PHE A 117 -8.22 -5.89 -15.25
N ALA A 118 -8.96 -6.93 -14.88
CA ALA A 118 -9.65 -6.99 -13.59
C ALA A 118 -8.72 -7.62 -12.55
N GLY A 119 -7.99 -6.78 -11.81
CA GLY A 119 -7.16 -7.23 -10.71
C GLY A 119 -7.96 -7.47 -9.43
N LYS A 120 -7.37 -8.23 -8.49
CA LYS A 120 -7.95 -8.47 -7.16
C LYS A 120 -7.81 -7.21 -6.29
N THR A 121 -8.78 -6.32 -6.38
CA THR A 121 -8.78 -5.01 -5.70
C THR A 121 -8.96 -5.10 -4.19
N SER A 122 -9.37 -6.24 -3.64
CA SER A 122 -9.41 -6.47 -2.19
C SER A 122 -8.02 -6.64 -1.59
N LEU A 123 -7.04 -7.11 -2.37
CA LEU A 123 -5.70 -7.40 -1.90
C LEU A 123 -4.93 -6.11 -1.60
N THR A 124 -4.45 -5.96 -0.37
CA THR A 124 -3.70 -4.80 0.11
C THR A 124 -2.25 -5.12 0.46
N GLN A 125 -1.98 -6.38 0.84
CA GLN A 125 -0.64 -6.84 1.21
C GLN A 125 -0.39 -8.26 0.72
N VAL A 126 0.81 -8.48 0.19
CA VAL A 126 1.33 -9.81 -0.09
C VAL A 126 2.71 -9.98 0.55
N ILE A 127 2.96 -11.14 1.16
CA ILE A 127 4.25 -11.50 1.76
C ILE A 127 4.81 -12.72 1.03
N LEU A 128 5.93 -12.52 0.34
CA LEU A 128 6.57 -13.49 -0.55
C LEU A 128 7.77 -14.18 0.11
N SER A 129 7.90 -15.47 -0.16
CA SER A 129 9.01 -16.31 0.32
C SER A 129 10.36 -15.89 -0.27
N ASP A 130 11.44 -16.20 0.43
CA ASP A 130 12.83 -16.08 -0.04
C ASP A 130 13.14 -17.03 -1.21
N LYS A 131 12.31 -18.07 -1.38
CA LYS A 131 12.41 -19.05 -2.47
C LYS A 131 11.95 -18.50 -3.81
N VAL A 132 11.16 -17.41 -3.85
CA VAL A 132 10.64 -16.84 -5.10
C VAL A 132 11.79 -16.50 -6.05
N LYS A 133 11.69 -16.99 -7.28
CA LYS A 133 12.65 -16.75 -8.37
C LYS A 133 12.15 -15.66 -9.29
N ASN A 134 10.88 -15.74 -9.68
CA ASN A 134 10.25 -14.76 -10.57
C ASN A 134 8.90 -14.31 -10.02
N ILE A 135 8.53 -13.08 -10.34
CA ILE A 135 7.16 -12.59 -10.31
C ILE A 135 6.73 -12.41 -11.76
N GLU A 136 5.90 -13.32 -12.27
CA GLU A 136 5.62 -13.48 -13.69
C GLU A 136 4.69 -12.39 -14.26
N ASP A 137 4.54 -12.38 -15.58
CA ASP A 137 3.78 -11.38 -16.35
C ASP A 137 2.38 -11.14 -15.76
N GLY A 138 2.06 -9.88 -15.50
CA GLY A 138 0.75 -9.48 -15.01
C GLY A 138 0.35 -10.04 -13.64
N ALA A 139 1.26 -10.62 -12.85
CA ALA A 139 0.94 -11.29 -11.58
C ALA A 139 -0.03 -10.50 -10.69
N PHE A 140 0.18 -9.19 -10.53
CA PHE A 140 -0.65 -8.28 -9.72
C PHE A 140 -1.22 -7.11 -10.54
N LYS A 141 -1.35 -7.27 -11.87
CA LYS A 141 -1.84 -6.18 -12.73
C LYS A 141 -3.28 -5.80 -12.37
N GLY A 142 -3.55 -4.51 -12.17
CA GLY A 142 -4.87 -4.04 -11.77
C GLY A 142 -5.24 -4.30 -10.30
N CYS A 143 -4.33 -4.83 -9.46
CA CYS A 143 -4.49 -4.85 -8.00
C CYS A 143 -4.26 -3.43 -7.44
N THR A 144 -5.20 -2.52 -7.69
CA THR A 144 -5.05 -1.07 -7.43
C THR A 144 -4.88 -0.69 -5.96
N ASN A 145 -5.24 -1.57 -5.03
CA ASN A 145 -5.10 -1.36 -3.59
C ASN A 145 -3.90 -2.11 -2.96
N LEU A 146 -3.08 -2.79 -3.77
CA LEU A 146 -1.90 -3.52 -3.27
C LEU A 146 -0.82 -2.53 -2.82
N LYS A 147 -0.88 -2.14 -1.56
CA LYS A 147 0.03 -1.16 -0.94
C LYS A 147 1.39 -1.75 -0.59
N ILE A 148 1.41 -3.03 -0.24
CA ILE A 148 2.59 -3.70 0.33
C ILE A 148 2.90 -4.97 -0.46
N CYS A 149 4.10 -5.04 -1.02
CA CYS A 149 4.74 -6.28 -1.43
C CYS A 149 5.96 -6.51 -0.55
N GLN A 150 5.83 -7.38 0.44
CA GLN A 150 6.94 -7.75 1.30
C GLN A 150 7.63 -8.99 0.75
N ILE A 151 8.96 -8.96 0.63
CA ILE A 151 9.73 -10.04 0.04
C ILE A 151 10.81 -10.46 1.04
N ARG A 152 10.80 -11.74 1.45
CA ARG A 152 11.78 -12.27 2.40
C ARG A 152 13.16 -12.53 1.78
N LYS A 153 13.25 -12.50 0.45
CA LYS A 153 14.48 -12.70 -0.32
C LYS A 153 15.41 -11.49 -0.15
N LYS A 154 16.71 -11.72 0.06
CA LYS A 154 17.70 -10.64 0.19
C LYS A 154 18.11 -10.00 -1.14
N THR A 155 17.90 -10.70 -2.25
CA THR A 155 18.16 -10.23 -3.61
C THR A 155 16.85 -10.16 -4.39
N PRO A 156 16.71 -9.25 -5.36
CA PRO A 156 15.47 -9.13 -6.13
C PRO A 156 15.17 -10.42 -6.92
N PRO A 157 13.95 -10.97 -6.85
CA PRO A 157 13.51 -11.94 -7.85
C PRO A 157 13.38 -11.25 -9.22
N ASN A 158 13.39 -12.03 -10.30
CA ASN A 158 13.13 -11.50 -11.63
C ASN A 158 11.70 -10.93 -11.69
N LEU A 159 11.57 -9.66 -12.04
CA LEU A 159 10.28 -9.01 -12.23
C LEU A 159 9.93 -9.02 -13.72
N LEU A 160 8.82 -9.63 -14.10
CA LEU A 160 8.35 -9.61 -15.50
C LEU A 160 7.49 -8.36 -15.78
N PRO A 161 7.23 -8.03 -17.07
CA PRO A 161 6.42 -6.87 -17.43
C PRO A 161 5.05 -6.85 -16.76
N GLY A 162 4.64 -5.67 -16.26
CA GLY A 162 3.32 -5.47 -15.66
C GLY A 162 3.03 -6.34 -14.42
N ALA A 163 4.03 -7.01 -13.87
CA ALA A 163 3.87 -7.92 -12.75
C ALA A 163 3.46 -7.20 -11.46
N LEU A 164 4.03 -6.01 -11.21
CA LEU A 164 3.76 -5.17 -10.03
C LEU A 164 3.79 -3.70 -10.44
N ALA A 165 2.97 -2.86 -9.79
CA ALA A 165 2.90 -1.43 -10.07
C ALA A 165 3.59 -0.60 -8.98
N ASP A 166 4.63 0.13 -9.35
CA ASP A 166 5.44 1.01 -8.48
C ASP A 166 4.68 2.25 -8.00
N SER A 167 3.65 2.67 -8.73
CA SER A 167 2.78 3.80 -8.42
C SER A 167 1.86 3.58 -7.21
N VAL A 168 1.59 2.31 -6.86
CA VAL A 168 0.70 1.95 -5.74
C VAL A 168 1.36 1.05 -4.70
N THR A 169 2.40 0.31 -5.07
CA THR A 169 3.01 -0.71 -4.20
C THR A 169 4.37 -0.26 -3.67
N ALA A 170 4.51 -0.22 -2.34
CA ALA A 170 5.81 -0.16 -1.68
C ALA A 170 6.36 -1.57 -1.46
N VAL A 171 7.68 -1.72 -1.62
CA VAL A 171 8.37 -3.00 -1.51
C VAL A 171 9.15 -3.04 -0.20
N PHE A 172 8.80 -4.00 0.65
CA PHE A 172 9.47 -4.21 1.93
C PHE A 172 10.45 -5.36 1.82
N VAL A 173 11.72 -5.11 2.12
CA VAL A 173 12.83 -6.05 1.92
C VAL A 173 13.64 -6.25 3.22
N PRO A 174 14.47 -7.30 3.34
CA PRO A 174 15.30 -7.49 4.52
C PRO A 174 16.27 -6.31 4.74
N LEU A 175 16.74 -6.14 5.96
CA LEU A 175 17.77 -5.15 6.30
C LEU A 175 19.02 -5.33 5.42
N GLY A 176 19.51 -4.25 4.84
CA GLY A 176 20.66 -4.22 3.93
C GLY A 176 20.37 -4.66 2.49
N SER A 177 19.11 -4.90 2.12
CA SER A 177 18.74 -5.37 0.77
C SER A 177 18.35 -4.26 -0.21
N SER A 178 18.11 -3.03 0.23
CA SER A 178 17.55 -1.97 -0.63
C SER A 178 18.38 -1.71 -1.89
N ASP A 179 19.71 -1.66 -1.78
CA ASP A 179 20.58 -1.32 -2.91
C ASP A 179 20.62 -2.45 -3.95
N ALA A 180 20.59 -3.71 -3.50
CA ALA A 180 20.48 -4.86 -4.41
C ALA A 180 19.18 -4.81 -5.22
N TYR A 181 18.09 -4.40 -4.58
CA TYR A 181 16.80 -4.25 -5.25
C TYR A 181 16.77 -3.04 -6.19
N ARG A 182 17.24 -1.86 -5.79
CA ARG A 182 17.26 -0.66 -6.65
C ARG A 182 18.08 -0.85 -7.94
N ASN A 183 19.14 -1.65 -7.88
CA ASN A 183 19.98 -1.97 -9.03
C ASN A 183 19.45 -3.17 -9.85
N GLY A 184 18.37 -3.80 -9.40
CA GLY A 184 17.72 -4.90 -10.09
C GLY A 184 16.90 -4.41 -11.29
N LYS A 185 16.98 -5.15 -12.41
CA LYS A 185 16.21 -4.84 -13.61
C LYS A 185 14.71 -4.76 -13.31
N ARG A 186 14.06 -3.65 -13.70
CA ARG A 186 12.64 -3.29 -13.47
C ARG A 186 12.26 -2.97 -12.02
N TRP A 187 13.21 -2.98 -11.10
CA TRP A 187 12.99 -2.62 -9.70
C TRP A 187 13.35 -1.16 -9.39
N GLU A 188 13.99 -0.46 -10.34
CA GLU A 188 14.65 0.85 -10.17
C GLU A 188 13.69 1.93 -9.65
N THR A 189 12.41 1.82 -10.01
CA THR A 189 11.39 2.83 -9.75
C THR A 189 10.52 2.55 -8.53
N PHE A 190 10.75 1.47 -7.76
CA PHE A 190 9.92 1.16 -6.58
C PHE A 190 10.35 1.92 -5.32
N ALA A 191 9.40 2.12 -4.40
CA ALA A 191 9.69 2.59 -3.04
C ALA A 191 10.18 1.41 -2.18
N PHE A 192 11.46 1.39 -1.83
CA PHE A 192 12.04 0.35 -0.96
C PHE A 192 12.15 0.81 0.48
N ILE A 193 11.62 0.00 1.38
CA ILE A 193 11.72 0.16 2.82
C ILE A 193 12.30 -1.15 3.39
N GLU A 194 13.24 -1.03 4.31
CA GLU A 194 13.85 -2.21 4.94
C GLU A 194 13.10 -2.58 6.22
N GLY A 195 12.86 -3.87 6.42
CA GLY A 195 12.19 -4.40 7.60
C GLY A 195 10.71 -4.69 7.38
N GLU A 196 9.97 -4.71 8.49
CA GLU A 196 8.52 -4.96 8.48
C GLU A 196 7.75 -3.66 8.22
N PRO A 197 6.61 -3.73 7.51
CA PRO A 197 5.72 -2.58 7.36
C PRO A 197 5.09 -2.19 8.69
N VAL A 198 5.13 -0.90 9.02
CA VAL A 198 4.48 -0.33 10.20
C VAL A 198 3.35 0.58 9.77
N GLY A 199 2.13 0.14 10.06
CA GLY A 199 0.91 0.92 9.90
C GLY A 199 0.33 1.30 11.25
N VAL A 200 -0.17 2.53 11.39
CA VAL A 200 -0.81 3.01 12.61
C VAL A 200 -2.04 3.84 12.28
N THR A 201 -3.11 3.57 13.02
CA THR A 201 -4.34 4.38 13.05
C THR A 201 -4.43 5.00 14.43
N VAL A 202 -4.43 6.33 14.51
CA VAL A 202 -4.52 7.06 15.78
C VAL A 202 -5.82 7.87 15.85
N GLN A 203 -6.37 7.94 17.06
CA GLN A 203 -7.55 8.72 17.41
C GLN A 203 -7.10 9.82 18.37
N ILE A 204 -6.85 11.02 17.86
CA ILE A 204 -6.31 12.09 18.67
C ILE A 204 -7.48 12.86 19.29
N ALA A 205 -7.66 12.69 20.60
CA ALA A 205 -8.64 13.45 21.37
C ALA A 205 -8.28 14.95 21.43
N ALA A 206 -9.22 15.79 21.86
CA ALA A 206 -9.04 17.25 21.85
C ALA A 206 -7.78 17.75 22.59
N MET A 207 -7.36 17.07 23.67
CA MET A 207 -6.16 17.39 24.46
C MET A 207 -4.98 16.45 24.16
N GLY A 208 -5.10 15.59 23.14
CA GLY A 208 -4.09 14.63 22.73
C GLY A 208 -3.14 15.17 21.66
N SER A 209 -2.13 14.37 21.34
CA SER A 209 -1.17 14.63 20.26
C SER A 209 -0.81 13.35 19.52
N LEU A 210 -0.37 13.48 18.28
CA LEU A 210 0.15 12.36 17.50
C LEU A 210 1.34 11.70 18.21
N ALA A 211 2.21 12.50 18.82
CA ALA A 211 3.37 11.99 19.56
C ALA A 211 2.95 11.09 20.74
N SER A 212 1.96 11.53 21.54
CA SER A 212 1.46 10.74 22.66
C SER A 212 0.82 9.44 22.17
N GLU A 213 0.01 9.46 21.12
CA GLU A 213 -0.63 8.24 20.59
C GLU A 213 0.41 7.22 20.09
N LEU A 214 1.48 7.69 19.44
CA LEU A 214 2.57 6.81 18.99
C LEU A 214 3.35 6.19 20.16
N ILE A 215 3.61 6.97 21.22
CA ILE A 215 4.27 6.46 22.43
C ILE A 215 3.40 5.38 23.09
N HIS A 216 2.10 5.61 23.22
CA HIS A 216 1.17 4.61 23.77
C HIS A 216 1.11 3.34 22.91
N ALA A 217 1.21 3.48 21.59
CA ALA A 217 1.30 2.34 20.67
C ALA A 217 2.68 1.65 20.67
N GLY A 218 3.69 2.21 21.35
CA GLY A 218 5.07 1.71 21.33
C GLY A 218 5.76 1.85 19.97
N ILE A 219 5.31 2.80 19.14
CA ILE A 219 5.78 2.99 17.77
C ILE A 219 6.67 4.22 17.69
N GLN A 220 7.85 4.07 17.09
CA GLN A 220 8.72 5.21 16.80
C GLN A 220 8.24 5.92 15.52
N PRO A 221 8.16 7.27 15.50
CA PRO A 221 7.72 8.02 14.33
C PRO A 221 8.49 7.67 13.05
N LYS A 222 9.80 7.42 13.15
CA LYS A 222 10.66 7.10 12.01
C LYS A 222 10.33 5.77 11.32
N ASP A 223 9.69 4.86 12.05
CA ASP A 223 9.36 3.52 11.56
C ASP A 223 8.01 3.52 10.85
N VAL A 224 7.16 4.54 11.07
CA VAL A 224 5.82 4.63 10.47
C VAL A 224 5.88 4.75 8.95
N ASN A 225 5.16 3.84 8.27
CA ASN A 225 5.01 3.85 6.81
C ASN A 225 3.59 4.19 6.37
N PHE A 226 2.58 3.72 7.11
CA PHE A 226 1.17 3.97 6.81
C PHE A 226 0.53 4.66 8.00
N LEU A 227 0.18 5.93 7.86
CA LEU A 227 -0.40 6.73 8.93
C LEU A 227 -1.86 7.03 8.62
N THR A 228 -2.77 6.72 9.54
CA THR A 228 -4.15 7.21 9.53
C THR A 228 -4.38 8.03 10.79
N VAL A 229 -4.86 9.26 10.65
CA VAL A 229 -5.18 10.13 11.77
C VAL A 229 -6.64 10.52 11.72
N GLU A 230 -7.33 10.31 12.83
CA GLU A 230 -8.68 10.79 13.07
C GLU A 230 -8.69 11.73 14.29
N GLY A 231 -9.59 12.72 14.29
CA GLY A 231 -9.70 13.67 15.40
C GLY A 231 -8.83 14.91 15.24
N LYS A 232 -8.22 15.37 16.35
CA LYS A 232 -7.49 16.64 16.39
C LYS A 232 -6.13 16.55 15.70
N MET A 233 -5.75 17.59 14.96
CA MET A 233 -4.40 17.78 14.39
C MET A 233 -4.01 19.26 14.51
N ASP A 234 -2.82 19.55 15.04
CA ASP A 234 -2.25 20.90 15.07
C ASP A 234 -0.83 20.98 14.46
N GLU A 235 -0.21 22.15 14.56
CA GLU A 235 1.13 22.44 14.04
C GLU A 235 2.22 21.52 14.61
N ALA A 236 2.11 21.14 15.89
CA ALA A 236 3.09 20.25 16.52
C ALA A 236 2.99 18.83 15.95
N ASP A 237 1.77 18.37 15.68
CA ASP A 237 1.52 17.08 15.03
C ASP A 237 2.08 17.06 13.59
N PHE A 238 1.88 18.15 12.82
CA PHE A 238 2.48 18.29 11.49
C PHE A 238 4.00 18.42 11.52
N THR A 239 4.56 19.11 12.52
CA THR A 239 6.01 19.20 12.74
C THR A 239 6.62 17.83 13.00
N LEU A 240 5.92 16.96 13.74
CA LEU A 240 6.33 15.57 13.95
C LEU A 240 6.39 14.80 12.63
N ILE A 241 5.33 14.90 11.81
CA ILE A 241 5.28 14.27 10.47
C ILE A 241 6.43 14.78 9.59
N ARG A 242 6.66 16.10 9.60
CA ARG A 242 7.71 16.75 8.81
C ARG A 242 9.09 16.23 9.18
N ASN A 243 9.44 16.26 10.46
CA ASN A 243 10.83 16.08 10.90
C ASN A 243 11.18 14.64 11.27
N TYR A 244 10.20 13.84 11.69
CA TYR A 244 10.47 12.53 12.32
C TYR A 244 9.83 11.33 11.60
N MET A 245 9.11 11.53 10.49
CA MET A 245 8.51 10.43 9.72
C MET A 245 9.03 10.37 8.27
N PRO A 246 10.33 10.09 8.04
CA PRO A 246 10.92 10.07 6.71
C PRO A 246 10.45 8.89 5.84
N ASN A 247 9.91 7.82 6.46
CA ASN A 247 9.57 6.56 5.79
C ASN A 247 8.08 6.42 5.43
N LEU A 248 7.33 7.53 5.40
CA LEU A 248 5.91 7.54 5.04
C LEU A 248 5.71 7.12 3.58
N VAL A 249 4.88 6.10 3.40
CA VAL A 249 4.39 5.58 2.13
C VAL A 249 2.98 6.07 1.85
N SER A 250 2.11 6.10 2.87
CA SER A 250 0.77 6.65 2.73
C SER A 250 0.29 7.34 3.99
N VAL A 251 -0.46 8.43 3.80
CA VAL A 251 -1.07 9.20 4.89
C VAL A 251 -2.55 9.40 4.61
N ASP A 252 -3.41 9.08 5.57
CA ASP A 252 -4.85 9.34 5.54
C ASP A 252 -5.22 10.31 6.66
N LEU A 253 -5.48 11.57 6.30
CA LEU A 253 -5.89 12.64 7.22
C LEU A 253 -7.37 13.00 7.04
N PHE A 254 -8.14 12.24 6.27
CA PHE A 254 -9.49 12.64 5.84
C PHE A 254 -10.41 12.99 7.03
N ARG A 255 -10.28 12.23 8.12
CA ARG A 255 -11.10 12.34 9.34
C ARG A 255 -10.48 13.21 10.43
N CYS A 256 -9.37 13.90 10.16
CA CYS A 256 -8.87 14.88 11.11
C CYS A 256 -9.55 16.25 10.90
N ASN A 257 -9.41 17.14 11.89
CA ASN A 257 -10.00 18.47 11.90
C ASN A 257 -9.08 19.58 11.36
N ALA A 258 -7.90 19.24 10.84
CA ALA A 258 -6.96 20.23 10.34
C ALA A 258 -7.54 21.07 9.20
N THR A 259 -7.39 22.39 9.31
CA THR A 259 -7.79 23.35 8.28
C THR A 259 -6.62 23.84 7.44
N VAL A 260 -5.39 23.54 7.84
CA VAL A 260 -4.15 23.96 7.17
C VAL A 260 -3.22 22.75 7.08
N ILE A 261 -2.56 22.57 5.93
CA ILE A 261 -1.32 21.79 5.86
C ILE A 261 -0.16 22.80 5.92
N PRO A 262 0.63 22.83 7.00
CA PRO A 262 1.70 23.81 7.18
C PRO A 262 2.83 23.70 6.16
N ASP A 263 3.65 24.75 6.10
CA ASP A 263 4.78 24.83 5.19
C ASP A 263 5.72 23.63 5.33
N TYR A 264 6.15 23.12 4.19
CA TYR A 264 7.11 22.02 4.07
C TYR A 264 6.70 20.70 4.77
N THR A 265 5.44 20.53 5.21
CA THR A 265 5.00 19.36 6.01
C THR A 265 5.43 18.01 5.41
N PHE A 266 5.18 17.80 4.12
CA PHE A 266 5.53 16.59 3.38
C PHE A 266 6.73 16.80 2.47
N THR A 267 7.56 17.83 2.69
CA THR A 267 8.73 18.05 1.84
C THR A 267 9.65 16.83 1.84
N GLN A 268 10.13 16.46 0.65
CA GLN A 268 11.06 15.36 0.39
C GLN A 268 10.63 14.01 1.00
N LYS A 269 9.32 13.74 1.11
CA LYS A 269 8.81 12.41 1.49
C LYS A 269 8.96 11.45 0.32
N LYS A 270 10.21 11.00 0.10
CA LYS A 270 10.72 10.18 -1.01
C LYS A 270 10.03 8.82 -1.22
N TYR A 271 9.19 8.37 -0.30
CA TYR A 271 8.42 7.12 -0.41
C TYR A 271 6.90 7.34 -0.50
N LEU A 272 6.42 8.59 -0.39
CA LEU A 272 4.99 8.90 -0.32
C LEU A 272 4.33 8.63 -1.68
N LEU A 273 3.50 7.58 -1.73
CA LEU A 273 2.75 7.18 -2.93
C LEU A 273 1.36 7.82 -2.97
N ASN A 274 0.72 8.00 -1.81
CA ASN A 274 -0.63 8.53 -1.73
C ASN A 274 -0.92 9.28 -0.42
N ILE A 275 -1.70 10.35 -0.52
CA ILE A 275 -2.23 11.09 0.62
C ILE A 275 -3.73 11.36 0.46
N LYS A 276 -4.49 11.21 1.55
CA LYS A 276 -5.84 11.79 1.67
C LYS A 276 -5.80 13.02 2.57
N LEU A 277 -6.23 14.14 2.02
CA LEU A 277 -6.22 15.44 2.70
C LEU A 277 -7.37 15.56 3.72
N PRO A 278 -7.23 16.39 4.76
CA PRO A 278 -8.30 16.67 5.71
C PRO A 278 -9.58 17.15 5.02
N HIS A 279 -10.75 16.61 5.36
CA HIS A 279 -12.01 17.01 4.71
C HIS A 279 -12.32 18.51 4.87
N GLY A 280 -11.89 19.12 5.98
CA GLY A 280 -12.09 20.53 6.32
C GLY A 280 -11.02 21.50 5.81
N LEU A 281 -10.06 21.02 4.99
CA LEU A 281 -8.88 21.79 4.58
C LEU A 281 -9.25 23.11 3.89
N LYS A 282 -8.54 24.17 4.27
CA LYS A 282 -8.65 25.54 3.75
C LYS A 282 -7.40 25.99 3.02
N SER A 283 -6.21 25.71 3.55
CA SER A 283 -4.95 26.12 2.91
C SER A 283 -3.90 25.03 2.86
N ILE A 284 -3.10 25.06 1.80
CA ILE A 284 -1.90 24.26 1.63
C ILE A 284 -0.71 25.23 1.62
N GLY A 285 0.16 25.10 2.62
CA GLY A 285 1.29 25.99 2.85
C GLY A 285 2.42 25.85 1.83
N GLN A 286 3.39 26.74 1.96
CA GLN A 286 4.54 26.84 1.07
C GLN A 286 5.26 25.50 0.96
N ARG A 287 5.48 25.02 -0.27
CA ARG A 287 6.25 23.79 -0.55
C ARG A 287 5.78 22.56 0.25
N ALA A 288 4.51 22.51 0.66
CA ALA A 288 3.97 21.46 1.53
C ALA A 288 4.25 20.04 1.01
N PHE A 289 4.22 19.82 -0.31
CA PHE A 289 4.51 18.53 -0.96
C PHE A 289 5.79 18.58 -1.82
N SER A 290 6.67 19.57 -1.62
CA SER A 290 7.82 19.74 -2.50
C SER A 290 8.76 18.53 -2.43
N GLY A 291 9.11 17.96 -3.58
CA GLY A 291 9.98 16.77 -3.69
C GLY A 291 9.28 15.45 -3.38
N CYS A 292 7.95 15.40 -3.33
CA CYS A 292 7.17 14.16 -3.28
C CYS A 292 7.11 13.49 -4.67
N GLY A 293 8.26 13.16 -5.26
CA GLY A 293 8.36 12.69 -6.64
C GLY A 293 7.63 11.36 -6.94
N ARG A 294 7.24 10.60 -5.91
CA ARG A 294 6.47 9.35 -6.04
C ARG A 294 4.96 9.52 -5.93
N LEU A 295 4.48 10.67 -5.44
CA LEU A 295 3.05 10.94 -5.35
C LEU A 295 2.50 10.95 -6.77
N CYS A 296 1.56 10.05 -7.06
CA CYS A 296 1.14 9.79 -8.44
C CYS A 296 -0.37 9.94 -8.64
N GLY A 297 -0.78 10.04 -9.90
CA GLY A 297 -2.20 10.12 -10.27
C GLY A 297 -2.82 11.49 -9.96
N THR A 298 -4.06 11.49 -9.46
CA THR A 298 -4.81 12.72 -9.17
C THR A 298 -4.92 12.94 -7.67
N LEU A 299 -4.34 14.03 -7.17
CA LEU A 299 -4.57 14.50 -5.81
C LEU A 299 -5.87 15.31 -5.75
N VAL A 300 -6.84 14.83 -4.98
CA VAL A 300 -8.15 15.49 -4.85
C VAL A 300 -8.11 16.50 -3.72
N LEU A 301 -8.36 17.78 -4.04
CA LEU A 301 -8.51 18.84 -3.05
C LEU A 301 -9.94 18.85 -2.49
N PRO A 302 -10.11 18.99 -1.16
CA PRO A 302 -11.41 19.25 -0.54
C PRO A 302 -12.06 20.51 -1.10
N SER A 303 -13.39 20.54 -1.20
CA SER A 303 -14.14 21.65 -1.79
C SER A 303 -14.01 22.97 -1.02
N GLY A 304 -13.51 22.90 0.22
CA GLY A 304 -13.28 24.02 1.11
C GLY A 304 -11.96 24.77 0.91
N VAL A 305 -11.05 24.28 0.06
CA VAL A 305 -9.72 24.89 -0.14
C VAL A 305 -9.85 26.27 -0.78
N THR A 306 -9.23 27.26 -0.14
CA THR A 306 -9.21 28.67 -0.55
C THR A 306 -7.83 29.14 -0.98
N ALA A 307 -6.76 28.53 -0.48
CA ALA A 307 -5.39 28.95 -0.76
C ALA A 307 -4.45 27.76 -1.02
N ILE A 308 -3.63 27.88 -2.06
CA ILE A 308 -2.51 26.98 -2.34
C ILE A 308 -1.28 27.86 -2.51
N GLU A 309 -0.31 27.73 -1.62
CA GLU A 309 0.82 28.65 -1.55
C GLU A 309 1.98 28.27 -2.48
N TYR A 310 3.00 29.14 -2.50
CA TYR A 310 4.16 29.06 -3.37
C TYR A 310 4.77 27.64 -3.41
N GLY A 311 4.93 27.11 -4.62
CA GLY A 311 5.64 25.84 -4.85
C GLY A 311 5.07 24.62 -4.14
N ALA A 312 3.79 24.63 -3.74
CA ALA A 312 3.18 23.57 -2.92
C ALA A 312 3.43 22.14 -3.45
N PHE A 313 3.54 21.94 -4.76
CA PHE A 313 3.74 20.66 -5.44
C PHE A 313 5.01 20.62 -6.31
N MET A 314 6.00 21.47 -6.02
CA MET A 314 7.25 21.53 -6.77
C MET A 314 8.05 20.22 -6.66
N GLY A 315 8.37 19.57 -7.78
CA GLY A 315 9.09 18.27 -7.78
C GLY A 315 8.19 17.06 -7.47
N CYS A 316 6.86 17.21 -7.63
CA CYS A 316 5.91 16.10 -7.68
C CYS A 316 5.83 15.53 -9.12
N ASP A 317 6.93 14.95 -9.59
CA ASP A 317 7.12 14.63 -11.02
C ASP A 317 6.08 13.61 -11.53
N ASN A 318 5.72 12.62 -10.71
CA ASN A 318 4.73 11.60 -11.06
C ASN A 318 3.26 12.03 -10.81
N LEU A 319 3.03 13.20 -10.19
CA LEU A 319 1.68 13.70 -9.93
C LEU A 319 1.09 14.19 -11.25
N ARG A 320 -0.01 13.56 -11.69
CA ARG A 320 -0.64 13.86 -12.98
C ARG A 320 -1.52 15.10 -12.88
N HIS A 321 -2.37 15.15 -11.86
CA HIS A 321 -3.31 16.25 -11.66
C HIS A 321 -3.49 16.58 -10.18
N VAL A 322 -3.82 17.84 -9.91
CA VAL A 322 -4.46 18.28 -8.67
C VAL A 322 -5.87 18.70 -9.03
N LEU A 323 -6.87 18.02 -8.48
CA LEU A 323 -8.28 18.26 -8.79
C LEU A 323 -8.92 19.13 -7.70
N ALA A 324 -9.26 20.37 -8.06
CA ALA A 324 -10.09 21.23 -7.24
C ALA A 324 -11.57 20.81 -7.36
N THR A 325 -12.14 20.26 -6.29
CA THR A 325 -13.55 19.81 -6.27
C THR A 325 -14.55 20.91 -5.91
N GLY A 326 -14.06 22.10 -5.55
CA GLY A 326 -14.87 23.28 -5.26
C GLY A 326 -14.34 24.51 -5.99
N ASN A 327 -15.06 25.61 -5.85
CA ASN A 327 -14.82 26.88 -6.54
C ASN A 327 -14.35 28.01 -5.59
N LYS A 328 -13.76 27.64 -4.44
CA LYS A 328 -13.41 28.59 -3.37
C LYS A 328 -11.96 29.08 -3.41
N ILE A 329 -11.15 28.58 -4.34
CA ILE A 329 -9.74 28.96 -4.44
C ILE A 329 -9.64 30.42 -4.89
N THR A 330 -9.13 31.28 -4.01
CA THR A 330 -8.91 32.71 -4.26
C THR A 330 -7.43 33.08 -4.23
N THR A 331 -6.56 32.19 -3.75
CA THR A 331 -5.12 32.40 -3.69
C THR A 331 -4.37 31.22 -4.30
N LEU A 332 -3.60 31.50 -5.35
CA LEU A 332 -2.68 30.57 -5.99
C LEU A 332 -1.28 31.19 -5.96
N GLY A 333 -0.36 30.56 -5.24
CA GLY A 333 1.03 30.99 -5.16
C GLY A 333 1.79 30.69 -6.44
N ASP A 334 2.91 31.38 -6.63
CA ASP A 334 3.74 31.17 -7.81
C ASP A 334 4.38 29.76 -7.83
N ASN A 335 4.71 29.29 -9.04
CA ASN A 335 5.48 28.07 -9.28
C ASN A 335 4.93 26.81 -8.58
N LEU A 336 3.61 26.69 -8.46
CA LEU A 336 2.94 25.57 -7.75
C LEU A 336 3.53 24.20 -8.07
N PHE A 337 3.86 23.95 -9.34
CA PHE A 337 4.34 22.66 -9.85
C PHE A 337 5.79 22.72 -10.35
N GLY A 338 6.53 23.79 -10.07
CA GLY A 338 7.87 24.00 -10.63
C GLY A 338 7.84 24.10 -12.16
N ASN A 339 8.56 23.20 -12.84
CA ASN A 339 8.65 23.18 -14.30
C ASN A 339 7.41 22.58 -14.97
N ASP A 340 6.64 21.74 -14.27
CA ASP A 340 5.49 21.03 -14.82
C ASP A 340 4.21 21.87 -14.72
N LYS A 341 4.08 22.84 -15.62
CA LYS A 341 2.89 23.71 -15.69
C LYS A 341 1.65 22.87 -16.08
N ASP A 342 0.45 23.35 -15.71
CA ASP A 342 -0.86 22.78 -16.12
C ASP A 342 -1.32 21.47 -15.43
N LYS A 343 -0.92 21.24 -14.17
CA LYS A 343 -1.40 20.09 -13.38
C LYS A 343 -2.68 20.38 -12.56
N LEU A 344 -3.04 21.64 -12.31
CA LEU A 344 -4.27 22.01 -11.57
C LEU A 344 -5.49 22.01 -12.50
N ILE A 345 -6.50 21.19 -12.18
CA ILE A 345 -7.76 21.10 -12.91
C ILE A 345 -8.94 21.38 -11.96
N TYR A 346 -9.99 21.99 -12.49
CA TYR A 346 -11.24 22.25 -11.76
C TYR A 346 -12.30 21.23 -12.18
N ARG A 347 -13.10 20.78 -11.21
CA ARG A 347 -14.28 19.99 -11.52
C ARG A 347 -15.33 20.91 -12.16
N ASP A 348 -15.76 20.55 -13.37
CA ASP A 348 -16.87 21.21 -14.09
C ASP A 348 -18.20 21.11 -13.33
#